data_AF-A0A7S2DH36-F1
#
_entry.id   AF-A0A7S2DH36-F1
#
_cell.length_a   1.000
_cell.length_b   1.000
_cell.length_c   1.000
_cell.angle_alpha   90.00
_cell.angle_beta   90.00
_cell.angle_gamma   90.00
#
_symmetry.space_group_name_H-M   'P 1'
#
loop_
_entity.id
_entity.type
_entity.pdbx_description
1 polymer ?
#
loop_
_entity_poly.entity_id
_entity_poly.type
_entity_poly.pdbx_seq_one_letter_code
_entity_poly.pdbx_strand_id
1 'polypeptide(L)'
;DPDRMQWTPARRQIFEAFSSSKGGSASTHLYDDIPENVDILMTHEPAWGFFDASWGEHWGSSKALRKAIERAKPKAHLFGHVHEQRGVWQRSSPGGEYSSGVEYEPAAGKPYKPRAPPPADYPVQLVANTALENNPGIDRSVTGVRGIYHIVAPGRQITATLGDGGVTFEASPSGQHP
;
A
#
# COMPACT_ATOMS: atom_id res chain seq x y z
N ASP A 1 -11.71 -21.42 -17.67
CA ASP A 1 -11.34 -22.78 -17.25
C ASP A 1 -11.16 -22.78 -15.73
N PRO A 2 -12.14 -23.28 -14.98
CA PRO A 2 -12.14 -23.25 -13.51
C PRO A 2 -11.05 -24.12 -12.87
N ASP A 3 -10.28 -24.90 -13.65
CA ASP A 3 -9.23 -25.78 -13.14
C ASP A 3 -7.82 -25.17 -13.15
N ARG A 4 -7.67 -23.87 -13.46
CA ARG A 4 -6.34 -23.24 -13.59
C ARG A 4 -5.77 -22.56 -12.35
N MET A 5 -6.34 -22.78 -11.16
CA MET A 5 -5.69 -22.37 -9.91
C MET A 5 -5.74 -23.51 -8.89
N GLN A 6 -5.01 -24.58 -9.17
CA GLN A 6 -4.74 -25.63 -8.19
C GLN A 6 -3.69 -25.13 -7.19
N TRP A 7 -4.17 -24.71 -6.03
CA TRP A 7 -3.38 -24.30 -4.88
C TRP A 7 -2.63 -25.50 -4.31
N THR A 8 -1.30 -25.50 -4.42
CA THR A 8 -0.44 -26.54 -3.83
C THR A 8 0.40 -25.94 -2.69
N PRO A 9 0.64 -26.65 -1.57
CA PRO A 9 1.27 -26.09 -0.37
C PRO A 9 2.73 -25.64 -0.54
N ALA A 10 3.37 -25.91 -1.69
CA ALA A 10 4.80 -25.68 -1.93
C ALA A 10 5.10 -24.50 -2.88
N ARG A 11 4.10 -23.71 -3.30
CA ARG A 11 4.31 -22.56 -4.20
C ARG A 11 3.44 -21.36 -3.84
N ARG A 12 4.11 -20.30 -3.39
CA ARG A 12 3.97 -18.85 -3.69
C ARG A 12 2.54 -18.28 -3.92
N GLN A 13 2.25 -17.09 -3.37
CA GLN A 13 2.18 -15.84 -4.16
C GLN A 13 1.66 -14.62 -3.38
N ILE A 14 0.78 -14.78 -2.39
CA ILE A 14 0.14 -13.65 -1.68
C ILE A 14 0.01 -13.98 -0.19
N PHE A 15 0.46 -13.10 0.70
CA PHE A 15 0.23 -13.21 2.15
C PHE A 15 -0.57 -12.01 2.65
N GLU A 16 -1.65 -12.28 3.38
CA GLU A 16 -2.51 -11.25 3.99
C GLU A 16 -2.23 -11.16 5.49
N ALA A 17 -1.70 -10.04 5.96
CA ALA A 17 -1.53 -9.78 7.38
C ALA A 17 -2.55 -8.73 7.84
N PHE A 18 -3.59 -9.17 8.56
CA PHE A 18 -4.53 -8.28 9.23
C PHE A 18 -4.03 -7.98 10.65
N SER A 19 -4.02 -6.71 10.99
CA SER A 19 -3.88 -6.26 12.37
C SER A 19 -5.11 -5.47 12.74
N SER A 20 -5.84 -5.94 13.76
CA SER A 20 -6.87 -5.20 14.45
C SER A 20 -6.34 -4.77 15.82
N SER A 21 -5.73 -3.59 15.88
CA SER A 21 -5.87 -2.69 17.04
C SER A 21 -4.99 -1.46 16.90
N LYS A 22 -5.62 -0.28 17.01
CA LYS A 22 -4.93 0.93 17.47
C LYS A 22 -4.41 0.69 18.89
N GLY A 23 -3.20 1.20 19.16
CA GLY A 23 -2.60 1.44 20.47
C GLY A 23 -3.14 0.70 21.70
N GLY A 24 -2.34 -0.20 22.27
CA GLY A 24 -2.32 -0.39 23.73
C GLY A 24 -2.88 -1.69 24.32
N SER A 25 -3.29 -2.68 23.54
CA SER A 25 -3.55 -4.03 24.07
C SER A 25 -2.84 -5.04 23.19
N ALA A 26 -2.24 -6.07 23.78
CA ALA A 26 -1.43 -7.08 23.11
C ALA A 26 -2.25 -7.87 22.06
N SER A 27 -2.43 -7.30 20.88
CA SER A 27 -2.74 -8.05 19.67
C SER A 27 -1.44 -8.70 19.25
N THR A 28 -1.40 -10.03 19.30
CA THR A 28 -0.35 -10.83 18.66
C THR A 28 -0.48 -10.60 17.16
N HIS A 29 0.21 -9.60 16.64
CA HIS A 29 0.34 -9.44 15.20
C HIS A 29 1.12 -10.65 14.66
N LEU A 30 0.57 -11.36 13.69
CA LEU A 30 1.19 -12.52 13.04
C LEU A 30 2.29 -12.12 12.04
N TYR A 31 2.99 -11.00 12.29
CA TYR A 31 4.03 -10.53 11.39
C TYR A 31 5.25 -11.45 11.38
N ASP A 32 5.48 -12.19 12.46
CA ASP A 32 6.52 -13.21 12.51
C ASP A 32 6.21 -14.42 11.64
N ASP A 33 4.93 -14.65 11.32
CA ASP A 33 4.50 -15.71 10.41
C ASP A 33 4.60 -15.32 8.94
N ILE A 34 4.94 -14.06 8.63
CA ILE A 34 5.20 -13.63 7.24
C ILE A 34 6.40 -14.44 6.74
N PRO A 35 6.20 -15.33 5.74
CA PRO A 35 7.26 -16.21 5.28
C PRO A 35 8.30 -15.42 4.48
N GLU A 36 9.51 -15.96 4.41
CA GLU A 36 10.51 -15.47 3.45
C GLU A 36 10.06 -15.78 2.01
N ASN A 37 10.54 -14.99 1.04
CA ASN A 37 10.25 -15.17 -0.41
C ASN A 37 8.78 -14.94 -0.81
N VAL A 38 8.08 -14.03 -0.12
CA VAL A 38 6.76 -13.55 -0.54
C VAL A 38 6.91 -12.68 -1.79
N ASP A 39 6.12 -12.92 -2.84
CA ASP A 39 6.09 -12.01 -3.99
C ASP A 39 5.28 -10.75 -3.65
N ILE A 40 4.07 -10.93 -3.08
CA ILE A 40 3.17 -9.83 -2.71
C ILE A 40 2.75 -9.97 -1.24
N LEU A 41 3.06 -8.95 -0.44
CA LEU A 41 2.50 -8.78 0.91
C LEU A 41 1.32 -7.83 0.84
N MET A 42 0.19 -8.19 1.46
CA MET A 42 -0.96 -7.31 1.59
C MET A 42 -1.28 -7.07 3.06
N THR A 43 -1.47 -5.80 3.45
CA THR A 43 -1.88 -5.43 4.81
C THR A 43 -2.96 -4.37 4.77
N HIS A 44 -3.74 -4.25 5.85
CA HIS A 44 -4.70 -3.14 5.95
C HIS A 44 -3.98 -1.79 6.03
N GLU A 45 -3.03 -1.69 6.97
CA GLU A 45 -2.30 -0.47 7.30
C GLU A 45 -0.92 -0.42 6.61
N PRO A 46 -0.38 0.78 6.30
CA PRO A 46 0.99 0.93 5.83
C PRO A 46 2.00 0.49 6.90
N ALA A 47 3.23 0.19 6.50
CA ALA A 47 4.33 0.01 7.46
C ALA A 47 4.77 1.37 8.03
N TRP A 48 5.28 1.37 9.27
CA TRP A 48 5.75 2.61 9.93
C TRP A 48 6.77 3.39 9.07
N GLY A 49 6.46 4.66 8.83
CA GLY A 49 7.30 5.64 8.16
C GLY A 49 7.07 5.82 6.67
N PHE A 50 6.19 5.03 6.03
CA PHE A 50 5.91 5.14 4.60
C PHE A 50 4.40 5.19 4.34
N PHE A 51 3.94 6.20 3.60
CA PHE A 51 2.51 6.40 3.30
C PHE A 51 1.60 6.35 4.55
N ASP A 52 2.15 6.67 5.71
CA ASP A 52 1.50 6.52 7.02
C ASP A 52 1.18 7.86 7.68
N ALA A 53 1.33 8.97 6.95
CA ALA A 53 1.20 10.31 7.50
C ALA A 53 -0.17 10.91 7.16
N SER A 54 -0.94 11.23 8.20
CA SER A 54 -2.20 11.95 8.09
C SER A 54 -2.36 12.87 9.31
N TRP A 55 -2.86 14.09 9.09
CA TRP A 55 -3.03 15.11 10.13
C TRP A 55 -1.80 15.43 10.99
N GLY A 56 -0.59 15.22 10.47
CA GLY A 56 0.67 15.39 11.21
C GLY A 56 1.05 14.20 12.11
N GLU A 57 0.22 13.17 12.16
CA GLU A 57 0.42 11.96 12.98
C GLU A 57 0.77 10.73 12.12
N HIS A 58 1.11 9.62 12.81
CA HIS A 58 1.37 8.31 12.21
C HIS A 58 0.14 7.42 12.35
N TRP A 59 -0.38 6.99 11.21
CA TRP A 59 -1.54 6.11 11.08
C TRP A 59 -1.17 4.74 10.48
N GLY A 60 0.12 4.50 10.32
CA GLY A 60 0.64 3.20 9.91
C GLY A 60 0.66 2.21 11.06
N SER A 61 0.87 0.96 10.68
CA SER A 61 1.00 -0.13 11.60
C SER A 61 2.28 -0.05 12.43
N SER A 62 2.47 -1.04 13.30
CA SER A 62 3.62 -1.07 14.20
C SER A 62 4.96 -1.16 13.47
N LYS A 63 6.04 -0.78 14.16
CA LYS A 63 7.42 -1.03 13.72
C LYS A 63 7.72 -2.53 13.51
N ALA A 64 6.90 -3.43 14.05
CA ALA A 64 7.05 -4.87 13.83
C ALA A 64 6.71 -5.27 12.39
N LEU A 65 5.70 -4.66 11.76
CA LEU A 65 5.40 -4.87 10.34
C LEU A 65 6.59 -4.47 9.47
N ARG A 66 7.19 -3.30 9.76
CA ARG A 66 8.39 -2.84 9.05
C ARG A 66 9.54 -3.84 9.15
N LYS A 67 9.84 -4.33 10.36
CA LYS A 67 10.88 -5.35 10.57
C LYS A 67 10.58 -6.65 9.83
N ALA A 68 9.32 -7.08 9.81
CA ALA A 68 8.92 -8.28 9.10
C ALA A 68 9.08 -8.12 7.58
N ILE A 69 8.79 -6.95 7.03
CA ILE A 69 9.04 -6.62 5.61
C ILE A 69 10.55 -6.63 5.31
N GLU A 70 11.36 -6.02 6.16
CA GLU A 70 12.83 -6.00 6.02
C GLU A 70 13.43 -7.43 6.08
N ARG A 71 12.85 -8.30 6.90
CA ARG A 71 13.22 -9.73 7.02
C ARG A 71 12.76 -10.55 5.80
N ALA A 72 11.46 -10.52 5.50
CA ALA A 72 10.82 -11.36 4.49
C ALA A 72 11.12 -10.91 3.05
N LYS A 73 11.47 -9.62 2.88
CA LYS A 73 11.82 -8.96 1.61
C LYS A 73 10.80 -9.23 0.49
N PRO A 74 9.51 -8.92 0.71
CA PRO A 74 8.54 -9.05 -0.35
C PRO A 74 8.89 -8.13 -1.52
N LYS A 75 8.47 -8.50 -2.74
CA LYS A 75 8.75 -7.68 -3.93
C LYS A 75 7.81 -6.48 -4.01
N ALA A 76 6.53 -6.68 -3.67
CA ALA A 76 5.55 -5.62 -3.53
C ALA A 76 4.82 -5.71 -2.18
N HIS A 77 4.51 -4.55 -1.60
CA HIS A 77 3.66 -4.42 -0.41
C HIS A 77 2.48 -3.52 -0.75
N LEU A 78 1.28 -4.10 -0.73
CA LEU A 78 0.01 -3.46 -1.05
C LEU A 78 -0.75 -3.18 0.24
N PHE A 79 -1.24 -1.96 0.41
CA PHE A 79 -1.96 -1.58 1.63
C PHE A 79 -2.92 -0.42 1.40
N GLY A 80 -3.74 -0.12 2.40
CA GLY A 80 -4.71 0.98 2.38
C GLY A 80 -4.64 1.82 3.64
N HIS A 81 -5.79 2.01 4.30
CA HIS A 81 -6.00 2.69 5.58
C HIS A 81 -5.82 4.21 5.56
N VAL A 82 -4.70 4.74 5.03
CA VAL A 82 -4.44 6.18 5.01
C VAL A 82 -4.86 6.74 3.66
N HIS A 83 -5.96 7.49 3.67
CA HIS A 83 -6.65 7.95 2.44
C HIS A 83 -5.81 8.95 1.66
N GLU A 84 -5.16 9.86 2.37
CA GLU A 84 -4.41 10.98 1.80
C GLU A 84 -3.04 10.60 1.26
N GLN A 85 -2.62 9.37 1.58
CA GLN A 85 -1.34 8.80 1.18
C GLN A 85 -1.49 7.82 0.01
N ARG A 86 -2.62 7.84 -0.72
CA ARG A 86 -2.73 7.11 -2.00
C ARG A 86 -1.54 7.45 -2.88
N GLY A 87 -0.82 6.43 -3.34
CA GLY A 87 0.46 6.66 -4.00
C GLY A 87 1.25 5.39 -4.26
N VAL A 88 2.37 5.54 -4.94
CA VAL A 88 3.30 4.44 -5.27
C VAL A 88 4.72 4.91 -5.01
N TRP A 89 5.51 4.08 -4.34
CA TRP A 89 6.97 4.18 -4.40
C TRP A 89 7.49 3.00 -5.21
N GLN A 90 7.89 3.28 -6.45
CA GLN A 90 8.36 2.28 -7.41
C GLN A 90 9.86 2.41 -7.66
N ARG A 91 10.51 1.31 -8.05
CA ARG A 91 11.91 1.29 -8.44
C ARG A 91 12.11 0.30 -9.58
N SER A 92 13.00 0.62 -10.51
CA SER A 92 13.26 -0.22 -11.69
C SER A 92 14.15 -1.43 -11.38
N SER A 93 14.88 -1.40 -10.27
CA SER A 93 15.81 -2.46 -9.86
C SER A 93 15.99 -2.49 -8.34
N PRO A 94 16.38 -3.64 -7.74
CA PRO A 94 16.80 -3.69 -6.34
C PRO A 94 17.95 -2.72 -6.07
N GLY A 95 17.83 -1.90 -5.03
CA GLY A 95 18.83 -0.88 -4.66
C GLY A 95 18.82 0.39 -5.53
N GLY A 96 17.93 0.47 -6.53
CA GLY A 96 17.69 1.69 -7.30
C GLY A 96 16.89 2.73 -6.50
N GLU A 97 16.90 3.97 -6.99
CA GLU A 97 16.13 5.06 -6.38
C GLU A 97 14.62 4.82 -6.51
N TYR A 98 13.89 5.20 -5.47
CA TYR A 98 12.43 5.23 -5.51
C TYR A 98 11.95 6.47 -6.27
N SER A 99 10.94 6.26 -7.12
CA SER A 99 10.26 7.32 -7.88
C SER A 99 8.76 7.34 -7.59
N SER A 100 8.09 8.41 -8.03
CA SER A 100 6.68 8.74 -7.74
C SER A 100 6.47 9.32 -6.33
N GLY A 101 5.55 8.78 -5.53
CA GLY A 101 5.17 9.28 -4.22
C GLY A 101 3.64 9.28 -4.04
N VAL A 102 3.14 10.27 -3.32
CA VAL A 102 1.70 10.47 -3.12
C VAL A 102 1.09 11.03 -4.40
N GLU A 103 0.05 10.36 -4.88
CA GLU A 103 -0.72 10.69 -6.09
C GLU A 103 -2.06 11.35 -5.75
N TYR A 104 -2.43 11.40 -4.48
CA TYR A 104 -3.70 11.96 -4.05
C TYR A 104 -3.71 13.49 -4.21
N GLU A 105 -4.67 13.98 -5.00
CA GLU A 105 -4.90 15.40 -5.25
C GLU A 105 -6.22 15.84 -4.59
N PRO A 106 -6.16 16.54 -3.44
CA PRO A 106 -7.37 17.04 -2.80
C PRO A 106 -7.98 18.19 -3.61
N ALA A 107 -9.31 18.31 -3.61
CA ALA A 107 -10.03 19.35 -4.34
C ALA A 107 -9.70 20.79 -3.87
N ALA A 108 -9.21 20.94 -2.63
CA ALA A 108 -8.68 22.20 -2.09
C ALA A 108 -7.30 22.60 -2.69
N GLY A 109 -6.69 21.77 -3.54
CA GLY A 109 -5.52 22.09 -4.35
C GLY A 109 -4.17 22.10 -3.62
N LYS A 110 -4.10 21.62 -2.37
CA LYS A 110 -2.83 21.45 -1.63
C LYS A 110 -2.50 19.96 -1.50
N PRO A 111 -1.55 19.43 -2.31
CA PRO A 111 -1.17 18.02 -2.24
C PRO A 111 -0.70 17.62 -0.85
N TYR A 112 -1.05 16.42 -0.42
CA TYR A 112 -0.47 15.85 0.78
C TYR A 112 0.98 15.47 0.52
N LYS A 113 1.88 15.96 1.37
CA LYS A 113 3.30 15.62 1.25
C LYS A 113 3.56 14.29 1.96
N PRO A 114 4.17 13.30 1.28
CA PRO A 114 4.75 12.17 1.99
C PRO A 114 5.90 12.67 2.88
N ARG A 115 6.22 11.94 3.96
CA ARG A 115 7.33 12.29 4.84
C ARG A 115 8.68 12.23 4.11
N ALA A 116 8.99 11.10 3.48
CA ALA A 116 10.18 10.91 2.65
C ALA A 116 9.98 9.65 1.78
N PRO A 117 10.71 9.51 0.65
CA PRO A 117 10.83 8.23 -0.02
C PRO A 117 11.48 7.18 0.90
N PRO A 118 11.25 5.88 0.65
CA PRO A 118 11.97 4.83 1.36
C PRO A 118 13.48 4.94 1.13
N PRO A 119 14.31 4.54 2.11
CA PRO A 119 15.75 4.50 1.92
C PRO A 119 16.10 3.44 0.87
N ALA A 120 17.25 3.62 0.19
CA ALA A 120 17.65 2.77 -0.95
C ALA A 120 17.78 1.27 -0.60
N ASP A 121 18.07 0.96 0.67
CA ASP A 121 18.18 -0.40 1.20
C ASP A 121 16.85 -1.04 1.58
N TYR A 122 15.73 -0.29 1.55
CA TYR A 122 14.41 -0.85 1.80
C TYR A 122 14.02 -1.81 0.67
N PRO A 123 13.54 -3.03 0.96
CA PRO A 123 13.59 -4.11 -0.03
C PRO A 123 12.36 -4.21 -0.94
N VAL A 124 11.36 -3.33 -0.82
CA VAL A 124 10.02 -3.57 -1.38
C VAL A 124 9.46 -2.37 -2.14
N GLN A 125 8.72 -2.61 -3.21
CA GLN A 125 7.87 -1.61 -3.86
C GLN A 125 6.60 -1.38 -3.05
N LEU A 126 6.25 -0.11 -2.78
CA LEU A 126 5.10 0.23 -1.93
C LEU A 126 3.95 0.74 -2.79
N VAL A 127 2.75 0.22 -2.54
CA VAL A 127 1.56 0.57 -3.31
C VAL A 127 0.39 0.83 -2.34
N ALA A 128 0.10 2.11 -2.12
CA ALA A 128 -0.99 2.57 -1.27
C ALA A 128 -2.29 2.72 -2.10
N ASN A 129 -3.21 1.79 -1.93
CA ASN A 129 -4.41 1.60 -2.77
C ASN A 129 -5.64 2.39 -2.31
N THR A 130 -5.51 3.26 -1.32
CA THR A 130 -6.66 3.94 -0.73
C THR A 130 -7.27 4.94 -1.71
N ALA A 131 -8.53 4.77 -2.11
CA ALA A 131 -9.21 5.67 -3.07
C ALA A 131 -10.48 6.29 -2.47
N LEU A 132 -10.52 6.47 -1.15
CA LEU A 132 -11.71 6.95 -0.43
C LEU A 132 -11.55 8.40 0.01
N GLU A 133 -12.66 9.14 -0.03
CA GLU A 133 -12.77 10.48 0.55
C GLU A 133 -12.36 10.47 2.02
N ASN A 134 -11.59 11.47 2.43
CA ASN A 134 -11.14 11.61 3.81
C ASN A 134 -11.81 12.78 4.51
N ASN A 135 -11.97 13.91 3.83
CA ASN A 135 -12.49 15.11 4.45
C ASN A 135 -13.39 15.91 3.49
N PRO A 136 -14.71 15.98 3.75
CA PRO A 136 -15.67 16.74 2.95
C PRO A 136 -15.29 18.21 2.72
N GLY A 137 -14.58 18.83 3.67
CA GLY A 137 -14.11 20.21 3.56
C GLY A 137 -12.88 20.41 2.67
N ILE A 138 -12.09 19.34 2.45
CA ILE A 138 -10.87 19.35 1.62
C ILE A 138 -11.18 18.79 0.24
N ASP A 139 -12.05 17.78 0.16
CA ASP A 139 -12.40 17.06 -1.07
C ASP A 139 -13.57 17.69 -1.84
N ARG A 140 -14.14 18.80 -1.33
CA ARG A 140 -15.27 19.53 -1.93
C ARG A 140 -16.39 18.58 -2.38
N SER A 141 -16.83 17.68 -1.49
CA SER A 141 -17.95 16.79 -1.77
C SER A 141 -19.20 17.61 -2.13
N VAL A 142 -19.59 17.58 -3.40
CA VAL A 142 -20.70 18.39 -3.95
C VAL A 142 -22.08 17.86 -3.53
N THR A 143 -22.15 16.88 -2.62
CA THR A 143 -23.42 16.28 -2.23
C THR A 143 -24.17 17.10 -1.18
N GLY A 144 -23.52 18.07 -0.50
CA GLY A 144 -24.17 18.88 0.54
C GLY A 144 -24.65 18.08 1.76
N VAL A 145 -24.38 16.76 1.79
CA VAL A 145 -24.72 15.86 2.89
C VAL A 145 -23.41 15.53 3.60
N ARG A 146 -23.24 16.03 4.83
CA ARG A 146 -22.24 15.49 5.74
C ARG A 146 -22.47 13.98 5.86
N GLY A 147 -21.59 13.14 5.32
CA GLY A 147 -21.53 11.72 5.68
C GLY A 147 -21.72 10.66 4.59
N ILE A 148 -21.48 10.94 3.30
CA ILE A 148 -21.36 9.87 2.31
C ILE A 148 -19.91 9.79 1.83
N TYR A 149 -19.14 8.88 2.44
CA TYR A 149 -17.82 8.50 1.93
C TYR A 149 -17.95 8.03 0.47
N HIS A 150 -17.18 8.61 -0.43
CA HIS A 150 -17.19 8.24 -1.85
C HIS A 150 -15.78 7.98 -2.37
N ILE A 151 -15.70 7.34 -3.54
CA ILE A 151 -14.43 7.08 -4.22
C ILE A 151 -13.94 8.39 -4.85
N VAL A 152 -12.71 8.79 -4.53
CA VAL A 152 -12.12 10.08 -4.96
C VAL A 152 -11.00 9.91 -5.99
N ALA A 153 -10.66 8.67 -6.34
CA ALA A 153 -9.64 8.35 -7.33
C ALA A 153 -10.04 7.09 -8.11
N PRO A 154 -9.60 6.92 -9.36
CA PRO A 154 -9.83 5.67 -10.08
C PRO A 154 -9.20 4.50 -9.33
N GLY A 155 -9.71 3.31 -9.64
CA GLY A 155 -9.08 2.05 -9.27
C GLY A 155 -7.60 2.04 -9.67
N ARG A 156 -6.83 1.11 -9.09
CA ARG A 156 -5.43 0.94 -9.46
C ARG A 156 -5.24 -0.41 -10.11
N GLN A 157 -4.70 -0.40 -11.32
CA GLN A 157 -4.23 -1.62 -11.96
C GLN A 157 -2.82 -1.90 -11.46
N ILE A 158 -2.61 -3.13 -10.98
CA ILE A 158 -1.29 -3.63 -10.58
C ILE A 158 -0.99 -4.82 -11.46
N THR A 159 -0.03 -4.66 -12.36
CA THR A 159 0.39 -5.70 -13.30
C THR A 159 1.64 -6.39 -12.77
N ALA A 160 1.57 -7.72 -12.62
CA ALA A 160 2.71 -8.55 -12.29
C ALA A 160 3.24 -9.22 -13.57
N THR A 161 4.51 -9.00 -13.89
CA THR A 161 5.15 -9.58 -15.08
C THR A 161 6.22 -10.57 -14.64
N LEU A 162 6.13 -11.82 -15.11
CA LEU A 162 7.15 -12.84 -14.86
C LEU A 162 8.17 -12.82 -15.99
N GLY A 163 9.42 -12.52 -15.66
CA GLY A 163 10.57 -12.64 -16.57
C GLY A 163 11.68 -13.53 -16.01
N ASP A 164 12.78 -13.63 -16.74
CA ASP A 164 13.93 -14.47 -16.38
C ASP A 164 14.60 -14.07 -15.04
N GLY A 165 14.47 -12.78 -14.67
CA GLY A 165 14.93 -12.25 -13.37
C GLY A 165 13.91 -12.36 -12.23
N GLY A 166 12.76 -12.99 -12.46
CA GLY A 166 11.64 -13.10 -11.51
C GLY A 166 10.47 -12.16 -11.82
N VAL A 167 9.53 -12.09 -10.87
CA VAL A 167 8.33 -11.23 -10.97
C VAL A 167 8.68 -9.76 -10.74
N THR A 168 8.22 -8.87 -11.61
CA THR A 168 8.21 -7.40 -11.44
C THR A 168 6.78 -6.88 -11.32
N PHE A 169 6.62 -5.68 -10.74
CA PHE A 169 5.30 -5.08 -10.50
C PHE A 169 5.25 -3.66 -11.04
N GLU A 170 4.21 -3.35 -11.80
CA GLU A 170 3.89 -1.99 -12.24
C GLU A 170 2.51 -1.61 -11.71
N ALA A 171 2.40 -0.41 -11.14
CA ALA A 171 1.16 0.08 -10.58
C ALA A 171 0.77 1.39 -11.30
N SER A 172 -0.41 1.41 -11.89
CA SER A 172 -0.93 2.56 -12.63
C SER A 172 -2.39 2.83 -12.26
N PRO A 173 -2.87 4.08 -12.33
CA PRO A 173 -4.30 4.35 -12.29
C PRO A 173 -4.99 3.49 -13.37
N SER A 174 -6.06 2.77 -13.01
CA SER A 174 -6.94 2.19 -14.02
C SER A 174 -7.46 3.35 -14.86
N GLY A 175 -7.37 3.26 -16.19
CA GLY A 175 -7.76 4.34 -17.10
C GLY A 175 -9.11 4.98 -16.74
N GLN A 176 -9.30 6.23 -17.18
CA GLN A 176 -10.49 7.05 -16.87
C GLN A 176 -11.78 6.21 -16.90
N HIS A 177 -12.59 6.34 -15.85
CA HIS A 177 -13.94 5.79 -15.83
C HIS A 177 -14.72 6.30 -17.06
N PRO A 178 -15.56 5.46 -17.70
CA PRO A 178 -16.51 5.92 -18.72
C PRO A 178 -17.49 6.95 -18.17
#